data_AF-Q6LCA9-F1
#
_entry.id   AF-Q6LCA9-F1
#
_cell.length_a   1.000
_cell.length_b   1.000
_cell.length_c   1.000
_cell.angle_alpha   90.00
_cell.angle_beta   90.00
_cell.angle_gamma   90.00
#
_symmetry.space_group_name_H-M   'P 1'
#
loop_
_entity.id
_entity.type
_entity.pdbx_description
1 polymer ?
#
loop_
_entity_poly.entity_id
_entity_poly.type
_entity_poly.pdbx_seq_one_letter_code
_entity_poly.pdbx_strand_id
1 'polypeptide(L)'
;MSRLLWRKVAGATVGPGPVPAPGRWVSSSVPASDPSDGQRRRQQQQQQQQQQQQQPQQPQVLSSEGGQLRHNPLDIQMLSRGLHEQIFGQGGEMPGEAAVRRSVEHLQKHGLWGQPAVPLPDVELRLPPLYGDNLDQHFRLLAQKQSLPYLEAANLLLQAQLPPKPPAWAWAEGWTRYGPEGEAVPVAIPEERALVFDVE
;
A
#
# COMPACT_ATOMS: atom_id res chain seq x y z
N MET A 1 -29.79 -19.43 -26.80
CA MET A 1 -30.03 -20.66 -26.01
C MET A 1 -29.29 -20.49 -24.70
N SER A 2 -29.75 -19.56 -23.87
CA SER A 2 -29.12 -19.33 -22.59
C SER A 2 -30.16 -19.61 -21.52
N ARG A 3 -29.87 -20.68 -20.80
CA ARG A 3 -30.19 -20.80 -19.38
C ARG A 3 -29.65 -19.52 -18.76
N LEU A 4 -30.31 -18.89 -17.79
CA LEU A 4 -29.71 -18.48 -16.50
C LEU A 4 -30.72 -18.17 -15.41
N LEU A 5 -30.57 -18.94 -14.34
CA LEU A 5 -30.91 -18.56 -12.99
C LEU A 5 -30.03 -17.38 -12.62
N TRP A 6 -30.63 -16.23 -12.27
CA TRP A 6 -30.83 -15.62 -10.94
C TRP A 6 -29.89 -15.86 -9.78
N ARG A 7 -29.64 -14.78 -9.01
CA ARG A 7 -30.15 -14.54 -7.63
C ARG A 7 -29.64 -13.14 -7.12
N LYS A 8 -29.86 -12.70 -5.86
CA LYS A 8 -29.47 -11.36 -5.28
C LYS A 8 -28.68 -11.45 -3.96
N VAL A 9 -28.15 -10.29 -3.49
CA VAL A 9 -27.86 -9.96 -2.07
C VAL A 9 -28.19 -8.47 -1.75
N ALA A 10 -28.38 -8.15 -0.46
CA ALA A 10 -28.65 -6.84 0.19
C ALA A 10 -27.39 -5.98 0.51
N GLY A 11 -27.57 -4.72 0.98
CA GLY A 11 -26.48 -3.76 1.27
C GLY A 11 -26.73 -2.75 2.41
N ALA A 12 -25.78 -1.80 2.62
CA ALA A 12 -25.88 -0.60 3.47
C ALA A 12 -24.78 0.47 3.16
N THR A 13 -24.96 1.72 3.64
CA THR A 13 -24.53 3.03 3.09
C THR A 13 -23.72 3.92 4.07
N VAL A 14 -22.79 4.82 3.64
CA VAL A 14 -22.36 6.08 4.34
C VAL A 14 -21.70 7.09 3.34
N GLY A 15 -21.81 8.43 3.54
CA GLY A 15 -21.18 9.52 2.75
C GLY A 15 -20.29 10.52 3.54
N PRO A 16 -19.61 11.53 2.92
CA PRO A 16 -18.60 12.37 3.59
C PRO A 16 -18.78 13.94 3.54
N GLY A 17 -17.96 14.66 4.34
CA GLY A 17 -17.88 16.14 4.50
C GLY A 17 -16.59 16.82 3.96
N PRO A 18 -16.36 18.15 4.20
CA PRO A 18 -15.65 19.07 3.26
C PRO A 18 -14.26 19.67 3.70
N VAL A 19 -13.65 20.47 2.81
CA VAL A 19 -12.25 21.00 2.75
C VAL A 19 -12.18 22.56 2.82
N PRO A 20 -11.06 23.23 3.23
CA PRO A 20 -10.88 24.70 3.10
C PRO A 20 -9.76 25.19 2.13
N ALA A 21 -9.77 26.50 1.80
CA ALA A 21 -8.94 27.22 0.83
C ALA A 21 -7.99 28.30 1.45
N PRO A 22 -6.99 28.88 0.72
CA PRO A 22 -5.92 29.73 1.27
C PRO A 22 -5.89 31.21 0.80
N GLY A 23 -5.14 32.09 1.47
CA GLY A 23 -4.75 33.45 1.02
C GLY A 23 -3.26 33.71 1.34
N ARG A 24 -2.35 34.08 0.42
CA ARG A 24 -2.13 35.21 -0.50
C ARG A 24 -1.37 36.39 0.12
N TRP A 25 -0.15 36.59 -0.37
CA TRP A 25 0.79 37.69 -0.10
C TRP A 25 0.57 38.89 -1.04
N VAL A 26 1.02 40.08 -0.63
CA VAL A 26 1.09 41.28 -1.49
C VAL A 26 2.42 42.03 -1.30
N SER A 27 3.05 42.35 -2.44
CA SER A 27 4.23 43.21 -2.66
C SER A 27 3.90 44.71 -2.64
N SER A 28 4.93 45.56 -2.54
CA SER A 28 4.94 46.84 -3.28
C SER A 28 6.37 47.37 -3.50
N SER A 29 6.51 48.20 -4.52
CA SER A 29 7.75 48.50 -5.27
C SER A 29 7.95 50.01 -5.51
N VAL A 30 9.21 50.40 -5.84
CA VAL A 30 9.76 51.55 -6.62
C VAL A 30 9.68 53.01 -6.06
N PRO A 31 10.43 54.03 -6.59
CA PRO A 31 11.69 54.11 -7.41
C PRO A 31 12.73 55.24 -7.03
N ALA A 32 13.86 55.27 -7.78
CA ALA A 32 14.75 56.42 -8.14
C ALA A 32 15.78 56.95 -7.08
N SER A 33 17.04 57.33 -7.35
CA SER A 33 17.93 57.49 -8.53
C SER A 33 19.42 57.38 -8.11
N ASP A 34 20.30 57.06 -9.07
CA ASP A 34 21.76 56.84 -8.94
C ASP A 34 22.53 58.13 -8.55
N PRO A 35 23.61 58.03 -7.73
CA PRO A 35 24.91 58.28 -8.35
C PRO A 35 26.04 57.35 -7.87
N SER A 36 26.96 57.13 -8.81
CA SER A 36 28.40 56.88 -8.61
C SER A 36 28.84 55.47 -8.19
N ASP A 37 29.52 54.86 -9.16
CA ASP A 37 30.18 53.54 -9.28
C ASP A 37 30.98 52.98 -8.08
N GLY A 38 31.15 53.70 -6.99
CA GLY A 38 31.79 53.19 -5.77
C GLY A 38 30.87 52.28 -4.94
N GLN A 39 29.56 52.55 -4.95
CA GLN A 39 28.58 51.76 -4.18
C GLN A 39 28.20 50.45 -4.85
N ARG A 40 28.21 50.38 -6.19
CA ARG A 40 27.89 49.16 -6.93
C ARG A 40 28.88 48.03 -6.62
N ARG A 41 30.18 48.32 -6.49
CA ARG A 41 31.19 47.31 -6.16
C ARG A 41 31.04 46.77 -4.73
N ARG A 42 30.71 47.61 -3.75
CA ARG A 42 30.46 47.15 -2.37
C ARG A 42 29.15 46.38 -2.23
N GLN A 43 28.08 46.79 -2.94
CA GLN A 43 26.83 46.03 -2.99
C GLN A 43 26.97 44.70 -3.72
N GLN A 44 27.77 44.62 -4.79
CA GLN A 44 28.00 43.37 -5.52
C GLN A 44 28.85 42.39 -4.69
N GLN A 45 29.80 42.89 -3.89
CA GLN A 45 30.59 42.07 -2.97
C GLN A 45 29.78 41.61 -1.74
N GLN A 46 28.86 42.44 -1.24
CA GLN A 46 27.90 42.03 -0.19
C GLN A 46 26.82 41.07 -0.72
N GLN A 47 26.34 41.24 -1.96
CA GLN A 47 25.42 40.27 -2.60
C GLN A 47 26.10 38.92 -2.87
N GLN A 48 27.39 38.90 -3.26
CA GLN A 48 28.13 37.64 -3.38
C GLN A 48 28.37 36.96 -2.04
N GLN A 49 28.60 37.71 -0.94
CA GLN A 49 28.69 37.12 0.41
C GLN A 49 27.33 36.63 0.93
N GLN A 50 26.22 37.31 0.62
CA GLN A 50 24.87 36.83 0.97
C GLN A 50 24.44 35.62 0.13
N GLN A 51 24.86 35.51 -1.13
CA GLN A 51 24.60 34.32 -1.95
C GLN A 51 25.43 33.10 -1.52
N GLN A 52 26.62 33.28 -0.92
CA GLN A 52 27.38 32.16 -0.34
C GLN A 52 26.83 31.64 1.00
N GLN A 53 25.95 32.40 1.68
CA GLN A 53 25.25 31.92 2.89
C GLN A 53 23.93 31.19 2.58
N GLN A 54 23.54 31.08 1.31
CA GLN A 54 22.40 30.28 0.87
C GLN A 54 22.87 29.08 0.04
N GLN A 55 23.77 28.27 0.59
CA GLN A 55 23.63 26.83 0.34
C GLN A 55 22.36 26.40 1.09
N PRO A 56 21.45 25.60 0.50
CA PRO A 56 20.45 24.95 1.31
C PRO A 56 21.23 24.13 2.32
N GLN A 57 21.19 24.54 3.59
CA GLN A 57 21.34 23.58 4.66
C GLN A 57 20.21 22.60 4.39
N GLN A 58 20.54 21.46 3.78
CA GLN A 58 19.70 20.28 3.93
C GLN A 58 19.35 20.26 5.41
N PRO A 59 18.07 20.11 5.78
CA PRO A 59 17.70 20.00 7.18
C PRO A 59 18.71 19.03 7.77
N GLN A 60 19.47 19.48 8.78
CA GLN A 60 20.10 18.53 9.67
C GLN A 60 18.90 17.83 10.31
N VAL A 61 18.42 16.80 9.61
CA VAL A 61 17.67 15.72 10.21
C VAL A 61 18.53 15.37 11.38
N LEU A 62 17.95 15.58 12.56
CA LEU A 62 18.51 15.16 13.82
C LEU A 62 18.86 13.69 13.60
N SER A 63 20.12 13.43 13.27
CA SER A 63 20.67 12.10 13.07
C SER A 63 20.57 11.48 14.45
N SER A 64 19.44 10.82 14.71
CA SER A 64 19.33 9.96 15.86
C SER A 64 20.48 8.97 15.70
N GLU A 65 21.36 8.90 16.70
CA GLU A 65 22.59 8.13 16.72
C GLU A 65 22.35 6.61 16.66
N GLY A 66 21.75 6.10 15.58
CA GLY A 66 21.33 4.70 15.44
C GLY A 66 21.33 4.14 14.02
N GLY A 67 21.72 4.91 13.01
CA GLY A 67 21.84 4.47 11.61
C GLY A 67 23.14 3.73 11.34
N GLN A 68 23.31 2.53 11.91
CA GLN A 68 24.38 1.63 11.44
C GLN A 68 23.90 0.93 10.17
N LEU A 69 24.53 1.25 9.04
CA LEU A 69 24.41 0.51 7.78
C LEU A 69 24.69 -0.96 8.05
N ARG A 70 23.63 -1.77 8.13
CA ARG A 70 23.73 -3.20 8.38
C ARG A 70 24.18 -3.88 7.10
N HIS A 71 25.19 -4.72 7.18
CA HIS A 71 25.63 -5.57 6.09
C HIS A 71 25.53 -7.03 6.51
N ASN A 72 25.34 -7.92 5.53
CA ASN A 72 25.46 -9.35 5.76
C ASN A 72 26.93 -9.81 5.64
N PRO A 73 27.27 -11.09 5.93
CA PRO A 73 28.62 -11.61 5.78
C PRO A 73 29.21 -11.58 4.35
N LEU A 74 28.40 -11.22 3.35
CA LEU A 74 28.80 -11.08 1.96
C LEU A 74 28.93 -9.59 1.55
N ASP A 75 28.94 -8.68 2.52
CA ASP A 75 29.03 -7.23 2.33
C ASP A 75 27.85 -6.61 1.54
N ILE A 76 26.70 -7.28 1.55
CA ILE A 76 25.46 -6.75 0.96
C ILE A 76 24.75 -5.91 2.01
N GLN A 77 24.41 -4.68 1.63
CA GLN A 77 23.62 -3.77 2.47
C GLN A 77 22.22 -4.36 2.73
N MET A 78 21.85 -4.38 4.01
CA MET A 78 20.59 -4.89 4.53
C MET A 78 19.64 -3.74 4.89
N LEU A 79 18.39 -4.09 5.19
CA LEU A 79 17.42 -3.13 5.72
C LEU A 79 17.94 -2.44 6.98
N SER A 80 17.57 -1.15 7.13
CA SER A 80 17.82 -0.37 8.33
C SER A 80 17.30 -1.11 9.57
N ARG A 81 17.98 -0.93 10.70
CA ARG A 81 17.65 -1.67 11.94
C ARG A 81 16.18 -1.50 12.35
N GLY A 82 15.68 -0.27 12.31
CA GLY A 82 14.29 0.03 12.67
C GLY A 82 13.28 -0.64 11.75
N LEU A 83 13.54 -0.71 10.44
CA LEU A 83 12.64 -1.39 9.50
C LEU A 83 12.72 -2.91 9.65
N HIS A 84 13.92 -3.45 9.85
CA HIS A 84 14.13 -4.87 10.08
C HIS A 84 13.38 -5.36 11.33
N GLU A 85 13.48 -4.62 12.44
CA GLU A 85 12.79 -4.97 13.70
C GLU A 85 11.26 -4.93 13.55
N GLN A 86 10.72 -4.04 12.70
CA GLN A 86 9.28 -3.97 12.43
C GLN A 86 8.76 -5.13 11.57
N ILE A 87 9.59 -5.69 10.68
CA ILE A 87 9.17 -6.75 9.75
C ILE A 87 9.49 -8.15 10.28
N PHE A 88 10.68 -8.32 10.85
CA PHE A 88 11.26 -9.61 11.25
C PHE A 88 11.46 -9.75 12.77
N GLY A 89 11.18 -8.69 13.54
CA GLY A 89 11.37 -8.70 14.99
C GLY A 89 12.83 -8.57 15.43
N GLN A 90 13.07 -8.84 16.72
CA GLN A 90 14.39 -8.83 17.33
C GLN A 90 15.05 -10.20 17.20
N GLY A 91 15.81 -10.40 16.12
CA GLY A 91 16.59 -11.62 15.92
C GLY A 91 16.60 -12.05 14.46
N GLY A 92 17.78 -12.21 13.90
CA GLY A 92 17.98 -12.87 12.61
C GLY A 92 18.87 -14.08 12.83
N GLU A 93 18.52 -15.21 12.23
CA GLU A 93 19.38 -16.38 12.25
C GLU A 93 20.66 -16.05 11.48
N MET A 94 21.81 -16.20 12.13
CA MET A 94 23.10 -16.00 11.50
C MET A 94 23.36 -17.14 10.50
N PRO A 95 23.69 -16.85 9.24
CA PRO A 95 24.06 -17.89 8.28
C PRO A 95 25.26 -18.69 8.79
N GLY A 96 25.19 -20.02 8.66
CA GLY A 96 26.32 -20.89 9.02
C GLY A 96 27.55 -20.62 8.14
N GLU A 97 28.74 -20.71 8.73
CA GLU A 97 30.02 -20.39 8.07
C GLU A 97 30.24 -21.15 6.76
N ALA A 98 29.82 -22.42 6.69
CA ALA A 98 29.92 -23.23 5.49
C ALA A 98 29.07 -22.69 4.32
N ALA A 99 27.91 -22.10 4.61
CA ALA A 99 27.07 -21.47 3.60
C ALA A 99 27.71 -20.17 3.10
N VAL A 100 28.20 -19.33 4.03
CA VAL A 100 28.91 -18.09 3.70
C VAL A 100 30.11 -18.38 2.79
N ARG A 101 30.97 -19.35 3.15
CA ARG A 101 32.13 -19.72 2.34
C ARG A 101 31.75 -20.15 0.92
N ARG A 102 30.74 -21.01 0.77
CA ARG A 102 30.24 -21.44 -0.55
C ARG A 102 29.76 -20.27 -1.38
N SER A 103 29.05 -19.32 -0.77
CA SER A 103 28.60 -18.10 -1.44
C SER A 103 29.78 -17.23 -1.88
N VAL A 104 30.79 -17.03 -1.02
CA VAL A 104 32.01 -16.27 -1.35
C VAL A 104 32.75 -16.90 -2.54
N GLU A 105 33.00 -18.22 -2.50
CA GLU A 105 33.66 -18.95 -3.60
C GLU A 105 32.90 -18.80 -4.93
N HIS A 106 31.57 -18.85 -4.88
CA HIS A 106 30.73 -18.68 -6.06
C HIS A 106 30.83 -17.25 -6.61
N LEU A 107 30.72 -16.23 -5.74
CA LEU A 107 30.86 -14.82 -6.14
C LEU A 107 32.25 -14.52 -6.71
N GLN A 108 33.31 -15.13 -6.17
CA GLN A 108 34.67 -15.01 -6.69
C GLN A 108 34.81 -15.60 -8.10
N LYS A 109 34.26 -16.79 -8.36
CA LYS A 109 34.28 -17.42 -9.69
C LYS A 109 33.63 -16.56 -10.76
N HIS A 110 32.63 -15.77 -10.39
CA HIS A 110 31.91 -14.86 -11.29
C HIS A 110 32.46 -13.42 -11.29
N GLY A 111 33.54 -13.14 -10.56
CA GLY A 111 34.14 -11.81 -10.48
C GLY A 111 33.28 -10.76 -9.77
N LEU A 112 32.31 -11.19 -8.95
CA LEU A 112 31.37 -10.32 -8.23
C LEU A 112 31.80 -10.05 -6.78
N TRP A 113 32.73 -10.85 -6.24
CA TRP A 113 33.23 -10.67 -4.88
C TRP A 113 34.14 -9.44 -4.75
N GLY A 114 33.93 -8.64 -3.71
CA GLY A 114 34.78 -7.47 -3.40
C GLY A 114 34.59 -6.27 -4.34
N GLN A 115 33.53 -6.27 -5.16
CA GLN A 115 33.20 -5.13 -5.99
C GLN A 115 32.66 -3.98 -5.13
N PRO A 116 33.05 -2.71 -5.38
CA PRO A 116 32.58 -1.58 -4.60
C PRO A 116 31.07 -1.38 -4.82
N ALA A 117 30.28 -1.52 -3.75
CA ALA A 117 28.89 -1.12 -3.72
C ALA A 117 28.79 0.27 -3.08
N VAL A 118 28.10 1.21 -3.74
CA VAL A 118 27.80 2.51 -3.13
C VAL A 118 26.67 2.29 -2.12
N PRO A 119 26.90 2.55 -0.83
CA PRO A 119 25.86 2.37 0.18
C PRO A 119 24.72 3.37 -0.07
N LEU A 120 23.50 2.87 0.00
CA LEU A 120 22.29 3.68 -0.03
C LEU A 120 22.04 4.29 1.35
N PRO A 121 21.42 5.47 1.44
CA PRO A 121 21.05 6.03 2.73
C PRO A 121 20.03 5.14 3.45
N ASP A 122 20.10 5.09 4.78
CA ASP A 122 19.12 4.37 5.59
C ASP A 122 17.72 4.96 5.42
N VAL A 123 16.73 4.08 5.37
CA VAL A 123 15.31 4.45 5.27
C VAL A 123 14.68 4.40 6.66
N GLU A 124 14.10 5.51 7.08
CA GLU A 124 13.24 5.60 8.26
C GLU A 124 11.77 5.55 7.85
N LEU A 125 11.17 4.36 7.94
CA LEU A 125 9.76 4.14 7.70
C LEU A 125 9.12 3.53 8.95
N ARG A 126 7.98 4.09 9.37
CA ARG A 126 7.13 3.50 10.41
C ARG A 126 5.99 2.76 9.73
N LEU A 127 6.05 1.43 9.78
CA LEU A 127 5.02 0.55 9.27
C LEU A 127 3.86 0.44 10.27
N PRO A 128 2.62 0.26 9.79
CA PRO A 128 1.51 -0.18 10.64
C PRO A 128 1.84 -1.51 11.32
N PRO A 129 1.24 -1.79 12.49
CA PRO A 129 1.46 -3.06 13.19
C PRO A 129 1.03 -4.23 12.31
N LEU A 130 1.89 -5.24 12.22
CA LEU A 130 1.57 -6.48 11.54
C LEU A 130 0.62 -7.32 12.41
N TYR A 131 -0.39 -7.92 11.78
CA TYR A 131 -1.13 -9.04 12.35
C TYR A 131 -0.25 -10.29 12.45
N GLY A 132 -0.25 -10.93 13.63
CA GLY A 132 0.53 -12.15 13.86
C GLY A 132 2.03 -11.87 14.10
N ASP A 133 2.81 -12.94 14.13
CA ASP A 133 4.22 -12.93 14.53
C ASP A 133 5.19 -12.82 13.34
N ASN A 134 4.71 -13.05 12.12
CA ASN A 134 5.50 -12.97 10.89
C ASN A 134 4.64 -12.59 9.67
N LEU A 135 5.32 -12.27 8.55
CA LEU A 135 4.67 -11.86 7.30
C LEU A 135 3.70 -12.91 6.75
N ASP A 136 4.03 -14.19 6.83
CA ASP A 136 3.15 -15.25 6.32
C ASP A 136 1.83 -15.30 7.08
N GLN A 137 1.89 -15.18 8.42
CA GLN A 137 0.71 -15.11 9.26
C GLN A 137 -0.09 -13.84 9.00
N HIS A 138 0.60 -12.70 8.81
CA HIS A 138 -0.04 -11.43 8.46
C HIS A 138 -0.91 -11.55 7.22
N PHE A 139 -0.34 -12.02 6.11
CA PHE A 139 -1.06 -12.15 4.85
C PHE A 139 -2.14 -13.22 4.93
N ARG A 140 -1.92 -14.33 5.65
CA ARG A 140 -2.95 -15.34 5.88
C ARG A 140 -4.15 -14.78 6.64
N LEU A 141 -3.92 -14.00 7.70
CA LEU A 141 -4.99 -13.38 8.48
C LEU A 141 -5.75 -12.34 7.66
N LEU A 142 -5.05 -11.52 6.88
CA LEU A 142 -5.70 -10.56 5.97
C LEU A 142 -6.54 -11.28 4.91
N ALA A 143 -5.99 -12.32 4.28
CA ALA A 143 -6.71 -13.12 3.29
C ALA A 143 -7.94 -13.78 3.91
N GLN A 144 -7.82 -14.35 5.11
CA GLN A 144 -8.95 -14.95 5.81
C GLN A 144 -10.03 -13.90 6.12
N LYS A 145 -9.68 -12.74 6.70
CA LYS A 145 -10.64 -11.69 7.00
C LYS A 145 -11.43 -11.22 5.77
N GLN A 146 -10.76 -11.12 4.62
CA GLN A 146 -11.38 -10.69 3.38
C GLN A 146 -12.20 -11.78 2.69
N SER A 147 -11.74 -13.03 2.75
CA SER A 147 -12.37 -14.15 2.02
C SER A 147 -13.45 -14.89 2.81
N LEU A 148 -13.38 -14.91 4.16
CA LEU A 148 -14.27 -15.71 4.99
C LEU A 148 -15.77 -15.41 4.77
N PRO A 149 -16.23 -14.15 4.66
CA PRO A 149 -17.64 -13.87 4.41
C PRO A 149 -18.14 -14.47 3.09
N TYR A 150 -17.29 -14.47 2.05
CA TYR A 150 -17.61 -15.05 0.75
C TYR A 150 -17.52 -16.57 0.77
N LEU A 151 -16.55 -17.14 1.48
CA LEU A 151 -16.41 -18.58 1.66
C LEU A 151 -17.65 -19.17 2.36
N GLU A 152 -18.14 -18.51 3.41
CA GLU A 152 -19.39 -18.88 4.07
C GLU A 152 -20.58 -18.80 3.12
N ALA A 153 -20.71 -17.70 2.37
CA ALA A 153 -21.80 -17.50 1.43
C ALA A 153 -21.77 -18.55 0.30
N ALA A 154 -20.59 -18.87 -0.22
CA ALA A 154 -20.37 -19.92 -1.23
C ALA A 154 -20.67 -21.32 -0.68
N ASN A 155 -20.28 -21.62 0.56
CA ASN A 155 -20.62 -22.90 1.20
C ASN A 155 -22.13 -23.06 1.39
N LEU A 156 -22.84 -22.01 1.81
CA LEU A 156 -24.30 -22.02 1.89
C LEU A 156 -24.94 -22.25 0.51
N LEU A 157 -24.39 -21.64 -0.54
CA LEU A 157 -24.86 -21.83 -1.91
C LEU A 157 -24.64 -23.27 -2.39
N LEU A 158 -23.46 -23.86 -2.13
CA LEU A 158 -23.13 -25.24 -2.53
C LEU A 158 -24.02 -26.29 -1.82
N GLN A 159 -24.41 -26.03 -0.59
CA GLN A 159 -25.25 -26.92 0.21
C GLN A 159 -26.75 -26.68 -0.01
N ALA A 160 -27.13 -25.57 -0.66
CA ALA A 160 -28.53 -25.23 -0.87
C ALA A 160 -29.22 -26.25 -1.78
N GLN A 161 -30.39 -26.72 -1.35
CA GLN A 161 -31.27 -27.53 -2.19
C GLN A 161 -32.12 -26.60 -3.05
N LEU A 162 -32.12 -26.85 -4.36
CA LEU A 162 -32.94 -26.08 -5.28
C LEU A 162 -34.40 -26.54 -5.18
N PRO A 163 -35.38 -25.61 -5.21
CA PRO A 163 -36.78 -25.99 -5.38
C PRO A 163 -36.96 -26.69 -6.73
N PRO A 164 -38.05 -27.46 -6.89
CA PRO A 164 -38.40 -28.03 -8.18
C PRO A 164 -38.52 -26.94 -9.24
N LYS A 165 -38.23 -27.30 -10.49
CA LYS A 165 -38.39 -26.39 -11.62
C LYS A 165 -39.86 -25.93 -11.70
N PRO A 166 -40.14 -24.61 -11.77
CA PRO A 166 -41.50 -24.13 -11.85
C PRO A 166 -42.16 -24.60 -13.17
N PRO A 167 -43.48 -24.91 -13.15
CA PRO A 167 -44.20 -25.34 -14.35
C PRO A 167 -44.29 -24.22 -15.40
N ALA A 168 -44.34 -22.97 -14.95
CA ALA A 168 -44.29 -21.78 -15.79
C ALA A 168 -43.37 -20.72 -15.17
N TRP A 169 -42.60 -20.03 -16.01
CA TRP A 169 -41.77 -18.91 -15.58
C TRP A 169 -42.61 -17.63 -15.54
N ALA A 170 -42.37 -16.79 -14.52
CA ALA A 170 -42.95 -15.45 -14.46
C ALA A 170 -42.29 -14.56 -15.52
N TRP A 171 -43.10 -14.06 -16.46
CA TRP A 171 -42.69 -13.08 -17.48
C TRP A 171 -42.99 -11.67 -16.98
N ALA A 172 -42.26 -11.25 -15.94
CA ALA A 172 -42.38 -9.94 -15.33
C ALA A 172 -41.00 -9.33 -15.11
N GLU A 173 -40.90 -8.01 -15.18
CA GLU A 173 -39.69 -7.28 -14.84
C GLU A 173 -39.42 -7.34 -13.32
N GLY A 174 -38.14 -7.24 -12.94
CA GLY A 174 -37.72 -7.32 -11.54
C GLY A 174 -37.53 -8.76 -11.07
N TRP A 175 -37.45 -8.97 -9.76
CA TRP A 175 -37.07 -10.26 -9.19
C TRP A 175 -38.29 -11.10 -8.80
N THR A 176 -38.22 -12.41 -9.05
CA THR A 176 -39.27 -13.37 -8.64
C THR A 176 -38.67 -14.49 -7.79
N ARG A 177 -39.31 -14.79 -6.66
CA ARG A 177 -38.98 -15.92 -5.79
C ARG A 177 -39.90 -17.10 -6.10
N TYR A 178 -39.32 -18.28 -6.30
CA TYR A 178 -40.06 -19.50 -6.56
C TYR A 178 -40.13 -20.39 -5.30
N GLY A 179 -41.34 -20.84 -4.97
CA GLY A 179 -41.60 -21.74 -3.83
C GLY A 179 -41.59 -23.23 -4.21
N PRO A 180 -41.55 -24.14 -3.22
CA PRO A 180 -41.57 -25.58 -3.46
C PRO A 180 -42.85 -26.07 -4.16
N GLU A 181 -43.98 -25.41 -3.94
CA GLU A 181 -45.27 -25.72 -4.56
C GLU A 181 -45.46 -25.05 -5.93
N GLY A 182 -44.41 -24.45 -6.50
CA GLY A 182 -44.47 -23.75 -7.78
C GLY A 182 -45.02 -22.31 -7.70
N GLU A 183 -45.15 -21.76 -6.49
CA GLU A 183 -45.51 -20.35 -6.27
C GLU A 183 -44.48 -19.42 -6.92
N ALA A 184 -44.96 -18.30 -7.47
CA ALA A 184 -44.12 -17.24 -8.03
C ALA A 184 -44.49 -15.91 -7.36
N VAL A 185 -43.59 -15.43 -6.49
CA VAL A 185 -43.82 -14.20 -5.70
C VAL A 185 -42.86 -13.11 -6.17
N PRO A 186 -43.37 -11.96 -6.65
CA PRO A 186 -42.51 -10.83 -6.97
C PRO A 186 -41.86 -10.28 -5.70
N VAL A 187 -40.57 -10.01 -5.76
CA VAL A 187 -39.80 -9.44 -4.66
C VAL A 187 -39.02 -8.23 -5.16
N ALA A 188 -38.85 -7.21 -4.34
CA ALA A 188 -38.05 -6.04 -4.73
C ALA A 188 -36.59 -6.45 -4.98
N ILE A 189 -36.07 -7.34 -4.13
CA ILE A 189 -34.73 -7.91 -4.18
C ILE A 189 -34.76 -9.32 -3.48
N PRO A 190 -34.19 -10.42 -4.01
CA PRO A 190 -34.06 -11.77 -3.38
C PRO A 190 -33.25 -11.96 -2.06
N GLU A 191 -33.86 -12.20 -0.90
CA GLU A 191 -33.25 -12.14 0.46
C GLU A 191 -31.94 -12.91 0.78
N GLU A 192 -31.41 -13.68 -0.15
CA GLU A 192 -30.32 -14.61 0.11
C GLU A 192 -28.93 -13.96 0.19
N ARG A 193 -27.99 -14.67 0.84
CA ARG A 193 -26.61 -14.23 1.06
C ARG A 193 -25.68 -14.46 -0.14
N ALA A 194 -26.06 -15.35 -1.05
CA ALA A 194 -25.25 -15.75 -2.19
C ALA A 194 -26.15 -16.18 -3.34
N LEU A 195 -25.65 -16.02 -4.55
CA LEU A 195 -26.48 -15.94 -5.72
C LEU A 195 -25.68 -16.31 -6.97
N VAL A 196 -26.30 -16.93 -7.97
CA VAL A 196 -25.66 -17.15 -9.28
C VAL A 196 -26.63 -16.72 -10.35
N PHE A 197 -26.46 -15.51 -10.86
CA PHE A 197 -27.15 -15.05 -12.06
C PHE A 197 -26.21 -15.15 -13.25
N ASP A 198 -26.73 -15.33 -14.46
CA ASP A 198 -25.97 -14.94 -15.66
C ASP A 198 -26.89 -14.20 -16.64
N VAL A 199 -26.28 -13.67 -17.68
CA VAL A 199 -26.77 -12.61 -18.54
C VAL A 199 -26.75 -13.07 -20.00
N GLU A 200 -27.70 -12.58 -20.78
CA GLU A 200 -27.74 -12.80 -22.24
C GLU A 200 -26.82 -11.82 -23.00
#